data_AF-A0A6I7HMN1-F1
#
_entry.id   AF-A0A6I7HMN1-F1
#
_cell.length_a   1.000
_cell.length_b   1.000
_cell.length_c   1.000
_cell.angle_alpha   90.00
_cell.angle_beta   90.00
_cell.angle_gamma   90.00
#
_symmetry.space_group_name_H-M   'P 1'
#
loop_
_entity.id
_entity.type
_entity.pdbx_description
1 polymer ?
#
loop_
_entity_poly.entity_id
_entity_poly.type
_entity_poly.pdbx_seq_one_letter_code
_entity_poly.pdbx_strand_id
1 'polypeptide(L)'
;MADSDNSTTLPFVTRRKVLAGTSIAIGAWGSGAFAGDKVTGEASPDPVLTVWRQWQDAHRLTERLCREQQRLERQLVETVGFPFAVIRLSDGEPVAAYSREAIREVLRLAPEEAAACANAEAEFAARESQWDRADRDIGYSATVRAEREAADRASDLLDAMAATPATSVAGIAAKLDAVLREGKVLEDGSEFPWPQVRSALDDLARIGRHGADGVAP
;
A
#
# COMPACT_ATOMS: atom_id res chain seq x y z
N MET A 1 34.34 29.95 -5.26
CA MET A 1 33.29 30.04 -4.24
C MET A 1 31.99 30.33 -4.98
N ALA A 2 31.45 29.27 -5.58
CA ALA A 2 30.32 29.27 -6.50
C ALA A 2 29.51 27.98 -6.27
N ASP A 3 28.22 28.07 -6.56
CA ASP A 3 27.13 27.09 -6.47
C ASP A 3 26.69 26.61 -5.08
N SER A 4 25.47 27.01 -4.71
CA SER A 4 24.61 26.26 -3.81
C SER A 4 23.29 26.01 -4.53
N ASP A 5 23.14 24.75 -4.95
CA ASP A 5 21.95 24.14 -5.51
C ASP A 5 20.77 24.27 -4.52
N ASN A 6 19.87 25.22 -4.76
CA ASN A 6 18.57 25.23 -4.07
C ASN A 6 17.61 24.27 -4.78
N SER A 7 17.88 22.96 -4.66
CA SER A 7 16.98 21.90 -5.11
C SER A 7 15.81 21.78 -4.13
N THR A 8 14.75 22.56 -4.38
CA THR A 8 13.48 22.46 -3.65
C THR A 8 12.72 21.24 -4.14
N THR A 9 13.10 20.09 -3.58
CA THR A 9 12.36 18.83 -3.74
C THR A 9 11.04 18.95 -2.99
N LEU A 10 9.94 19.06 -3.75
CA LEU A 10 8.57 19.06 -3.25
C LEU A 10 8.32 17.82 -2.36
N PRO A 11 7.67 17.94 -1.18
CA PRO A 11 7.18 16.77 -0.47
C PRO A 11 6.04 16.17 -1.29
N PHE A 12 6.40 15.17 -2.08
CA PHE A 12 5.50 14.27 -2.77
C PHE A 12 4.71 13.52 -1.68
N VAL A 13 3.57 14.06 -1.24
CA VAL A 13 2.64 13.35 -0.36
C VAL A 13 1.86 12.33 -1.19
N THR A 14 2.56 11.39 -1.79
CA THR A 14 2.00 10.04 -1.84
C THR A 14 2.19 9.52 -0.43
N ARG A 15 1.10 9.31 0.29
CA ARG A 15 1.09 8.42 1.47
C ARG A 15 1.51 6.98 1.13
N ARG A 16 1.89 6.72 -0.12
CA ARG A 16 2.63 5.56 -0.60
C ARG A 16 4.14 5.64 -0.34
N LYS A 17 4.71 6.79 0.05
CA LYS A 17 6.16 6.91 0.34
C LYS A 17 6.58 6.49 1.75
N VAL A 18 5.73 5.78 2.48
CA VAL A 18 6.19 4.86 3.55
C VAL A 18 6.35 3.43 3.01
N LEU A 19 5.90 3.11 1.79
CA LEU A 19 6.23 1.87 1.07
C LEU A 19 6.53 2.18 -0.41
N ALA A 20 7.78 2.60 -0.61
CA ALA A 20 8.60 2.64 -1.83
C ALA A 20 7.96 2.56 -3.23
N GLY A 21 8.47 3.44 -4.11
CA GLY A 21 9.07 3.00 -5.36
C GLY A 21 8.16 2.83 -6.59
N THR A 22 8.39 3.68 -7.57
CA THR A 22 7.94 3.64 -8.96
C THR A 22 7.85 2.25 -9.62
N SER A 23 6.77 2.09 -10.39
CA SER A 23 6.31 0.97 -11.21
C SER A 23 7.22 0.54 -12.37
N ILE A 24 7.16 -0.76 -12.77
CA ILE A 24 6.69 -1.26 -14.10
C ILE A 24 6.74 -2.82 -14.18
N ALA A 25 5.72 -3.35 -14.88
CA ALA A 25 5.55 -4.65 -15.56
C ALA A 25 5.37 -5.97 -14.79
N ILE A 26 4.26 -6.62 -15.16
CA ILE A 26 3.64 -7.84 -14.65
C ILE A 26 4.39 -9.09 -15.13
N GLY A 27 4.61 -10.04 -14.20
CA GLY A 27 4.72 -11.46 -14.49
C GLY A 27 3.66 -12.22 -13.68
N ALA A 28 2.54 -12.55 -14.32
CA ALA A 28 1.44 -13.29 -13.70
C ALA A 28 1.90 -14.71 -13.33
N TRP A 29 1.82 -15.07 -12.04
CA TRP A 29 2.01 -16.45 -11.59
C TRP A 29 0.65 -17.02 -11.20
N GLY A 30 0.29 -18.13 -11.88
CA GLY A 30 -1.00 -18.78 -11.75
C GLY A 30 -1.27 -19.25 -10.32
N SER A 31 -2.37 -18.78 -9.74
CA SER A 31 -2.85 -19.17 -8.41
C SER A 31 -3.55 -20.55 -8.44
N GLY A 32 -2.88 -21.58 -8.98
CA GLY A 32 -3.55 -22.82 -9.39
C GLY A 32 -2.86 -24.13 -9.03
N ALA A 33 -2.21 -24.26 -7.87
CA ALA A 33 -1.51 -25.51 -7.52
C ALA A 33 -1.71 -26.04 -6.09
N PHE A 34 -2.85 -25.72 -5.44
CA PHE A 34 -3.19 -26.31 -4.13
C PHE A 34 -4.63 -26.84 -4.05
N ALA A 35 -5.14 -27.38 -5.17
CA ALA A 35 -6.38 -28.16 -5.19
C ALA A 35 -6.04 -29.61 -5.49
N GLY A 36 -5.89 -30.42 -4.45
CA GLY A 36 -5.61 -31.84 -4.55
C GLY A 36 -5.51 -32.46 -3.16
N ASP A 37 -6.66 -32.61 -2.50
CA ASP A 37 -6.77 -33.42 -1.30
C ASP A 37 -7.36 -34.79 -1.67
N LYS A 38 -6.61 -35.84 -1.32
CA LYS A 38 -7.16 -37.13 -0.87
C LYS A 38 -6.02 -37.99 -0.32
N VAL A 39 -5.90 -38.04 1.00
CA VAL A 39 -5.27 -39.18 1.69
C VAL A 39 -6.22 -39.71 2.75
N THR A 40 -6.46 -41.02 2.67
CA THR A 40 -7.32 -41.80 3.58
C THR A 40 -6.68 -41.94 4.96
N GLY A 41 -7.46 -41.57 5.98
CA GLY A 41 -7.08 -41.45 7.39
C GLY A 41 -7.29 -39.99 7.79
N GLU A 42 -8.22 -39.69 8.70
CA GLU A 42 -8.62 -38.31 9.09
C GLU A 42 -7.44 -37.52 9.70
N ALA A 43 -6.46 -37.15 8.88
CA ALA A 43 -5.47 -36.16 9.19
C ALA A 43 -6.21 -34.82 9.15
N SER A 44 -6.32 -34.17 10.30
CA SER A 44 -6.87 -32.82 10.40
C SER A 44 -6.22 -31.94 9.33
N PRO A 45 -7.00 -31.17 8.53
CA PRO A 45 -6.45 -30.30 7.50
C PRO A 45 -5.42 -29.35 8.11
N ASP A 46 -4.34 -29.08 7.37
CA ASP A 46 -3.25 -28.21 7.84
C ASP A 46 -3.82 -26.84 8.24
N PRO A 47 -3.70 -26.43 9.52
CA PRO A 47 -4.32 -25.20 10.02
C PRO A 47 -3.80 -23.95 9.31
N VAL A 48 -2.56 -23.97 8.81
CA VAL A 48 -1.97 -22.86 8.05
C VAL A 48 -2.75 -22.58 6.77
N LEU A 49 -3.28 -23.62 6.10
CA LEU A 49 -4.01 -23.44 4.84
C LEU A 49 -5.31 -22.67 5.02
N THR A 50 -5.95 -22.79 6.18
CA THR A 50 -7.15 -22.01 6.52
C THR A 50 -6.80 -20.53 6.67
N VAL A 51 -5.74 -20.22 7.43
CA VAL A 51 -5.28 -18.84 7.64
C VAL A 51 -4.77 -18.22 6.33
N TRP A 52 -4.05 -19.00 5.51
CA TRP A 52 -3.56 -18.55 4.20
C TRP A 52 -4.67 -18.17 3.22
N ARG A 53 -5.81 -18.87 3.23
CA ARG A 53 -6.97 -18.48 2.41
C ARG A 53 -7.55 -17.15 2.87
N GLN A 54 -7.70 -16.95 4.17
CA GLN A 54 -8.14 -15.68 4.72
C GLN A 54 -7.17 -14.54 4.39
N TRP A 55 -5.86 -14.82 4.47
CA TRP A 55 -4.81 -13.88 4.12
C TRP A 55 -4.91 -13.48 2.64
N GLN A 56 -5.06 -14.45 1.73
CA GLN A 56 -5.24 -14.17 0.30
C GLN A 56 -6.45 -13.28 0.01
N ASP A 57 -7.57 -13.52 0.69
CA ASP A 57 -8.78 -12.72 0.50
C ASP A 57 -8.58 -11.28 1.00
N ALA A 58 -7.94 -11.11 2.16
CA ALA A 58 -7.58 -9.80 2.69
C ALA A 58 -6.60 -9.07 1.77
N HIS A 59 -5.52 -9.73 1.35
CA HIS A 59 -4.50 -9.17 0.46
C HIS A 59 -5.09 -8.76 -0.90
N ARG A 60 -5.94 -9.60 -1.52
CA ARG A 60 -6.64 -9.24 -2.78
C ARG A 60 -7.59 -8.06 -2.58
N LEU A 61 -8.27 -7.99 -1.45
CA LEU A 61 -9.13 -6.86 -1.13
C LEU A 61 -8.31 -5.57 -1.01
N THR A 62 -7.18 -5.60 -0.31
CA THR A 62 -6.23 -4.48 -0.23
C THR A 62 -5.80 -4.02 -1.62
N GLU A 63 -5.38 -4.92 -2.50
CA GLU A 63 -4.96 -4.52 -3.85
C GLU A 63 -6.10 -3.86 -4.66
N ARG A 64 -7.33 -4.38 -4.56
CA ARG A 64 -8.49 -3.78 -5.26
C ARG A 64 -8.79 -2.39 -4.73
N LEU A 65 -8.84 -2.24 -3.41
CA LEU A 65 -9.12 -0.96 -2.76
C LEU A 65 -8.00 0.05 -3.03
N CYS A 66 -6.75 -0.37 -3.09
CA CYS A 66 -5.62 0.48 -3.48
C CYS A 66 -5.77 1.02 -4.91
N ARG A 67 -6.21 0.19 -5.86
CA ARG A 67 -6.47 0.64 -7.25
C ARG A 67 -7.65 1.60 -7.31
N GLU A 68 -8.70 1.32 -6.54
CA GLU A 68 -9.87 2.19 -6.46
C GLU A 68 -9.55 3.54 -5.80
N GLN A 69 -8.78 3.52 -4.72
CA GLN A 69 -8.27 4.70 -4.02
C GLN A 69 -7.45 5.59 -4.97
N GLN A 70 -6.55 5.04 -5.78
CA GLN A 70 -5.80 5.80 -6.80
C GLN A 70 -6.70 6.41 -7.89
N ARG A 71 -7.74 5.68 -8.29
CA ARG A 71 -8.73 6.18 -9.27
C ARG A 71 -9.50 7.36 -8.70
N LEU A 72 -9.99 7.22 -7.46
CA LEU A 72 -10.74 8.27 -6.76
C LEU A 72 -9.86 9.47 -6.43
N GLU A 73 -8.59 9.26 -6.05
CA GLU A 73 -7.62 10.34 -5.83
C GLU A 73 -7.44 11.18 -7.09
N ARG A 74 -7.22 10.51 -8.24
CA ARG A 74 -7.11 11.19 -9.53
C ARG A 74 -8.37 11.99 -9.85
N GLN A 75 -9.54 11.38 -9.68
CA GLN A 75 -10.81 12.05 -9.91
C GLN A 75 -10.98 13.28 -9.00
N LEU A 76 -10.56 13.21 -7.74
CA LEU A 76 -10.64 14.31 -6.79
C LEU A 76 -9.74 15.47 -7.21
N VAL A 77 -8.49 15.17 -7.57
CA VAL A 77 -7.53 16.17 -8.09
C VAL A 77 -8.03 16.81 -9.39
N GLU A 78 -8.57 16.03 -10.32
CA GLU A 78 -9.13 16.55 -11.58
C GLU A 78 -10.37 17.43 -11.36
N THR A 79 -11.17 17.14 -10.33
CA THR A 79 -12.43 17.86 -10.07
C THR A 79 -12.22 19.15 -9.28
N VAL A 80 -11.41 19.12 -8.22
CA VAL A 80 -11.30 20.24 -7.27
C VAL A 80 -9.87 20.75 -7.08
N GLY A 81 -8.87 20.08 -7.65
CA GLY A 81 -7.45 20.40 -7.46
C GLY A 81 -6.98 20.13 -6.03
N PHE A 82 -5.68 20.13 -5.79
CA PHE A 82 -5.14 19.99 -4.43
C PHE A 82 -5.50 21.21 -3.56
N PRO A 83 -5.77 21.02 -2.26
CA PRO A 83 -5.92 22.13 -1.34
C PRO A 83 -4.56 22.78 -1.07
N PHE A 84 -4.39 24.00 -1.57
CA PHE A 84 -3.27 24.89 -1.25
C PHE A 84 -3.77 26.33 -1.23
N ALA A 85 -3.04 27.26 -0.63
CA ALA A 85 -3.32 28.69 -0.70
C ALA A 85 -2.11 29.46 -1.18
N VAL A 86 -2.32 30.67 -1.71
CA VAL A 86 -1.22 31.52 -2.18
C VAL A 86 -1.12 32.73 -1.25
N ILE A 87 -0.01 32.81 -0.54
CA ILE A 87 0.33 33.95 0.31
C ILE A 87 0.99 35.00 -0.59
N ARG A 88 0.34 36.15 -0.73
CA ARG A 88 0.87 37.28 -1.49
C ARG A 88 1.63 38.21 -0.55
N LEU A 89 2.94 38.04 -0.50
CA LEU A 89 3.85 38.86 0.30
C LEU A 89 3.95 40.27 -0.28
N SER A 90 4.23 41.26 0.56
CA SER A 90 4.32 42.67 0.15
C SER A 90 5.63 43.00 -0.56
N ASP A 91 6.69 42.22 -0.31
CA ASP A 91 8.06 42.49 -0.78
C ASP A 91 8.70 41.33 -1.57
N GLY A 92 7.92 40.33 -2.00
CA GLY A 92 8.45 39.14 -2.63
C GLY A 92 7.50 38.40 -3.58
N GLU A 93 7.98 37.27 -4.08
CA GLU A 93 7.19 36.37 -4.91
C GLU A 93 6.08 35.67 -4.10
N PRO A 94 4.91 35.39 -4.70
CA PRO A 94 3.86 34.66 -4.02
C PRO A 94 4.31 33.26 -3.57
N VAL A 95 3.97 32.89 -2.34
CA VAL A 95 4.33 31.59 -1.75
C VAL A 95 3.12 30.67 -1.74
N ALA A 96 3.24 29.49 -2.35
CA ALA A 96 2.23 28.44 -2.25
C ALA A 96 2.36 27.69 -0.93
N ALA A 97 1.29 27.66 -0.14
CA ALA A 97 1.22 26.94 1.13
C ALA A 97 0.26 25.76 1.03
N TYR A 98 0.77 24.56 1.29
CA TYR A 98 0.03 23.29 1.21
C TYR A 98 -0.50 22.80 2.56
N SER A 99 -0.32 23.61 3.61
CA SER A 99 -0.85 23.32 4.93
C SER A 99 -1.06 24.61 5.71
N ARG A 100 -1.97 24.56 6.68
CA ARG A 100 -2.15 25.66 7.63
C ARG A 100 -0.87 25.97 8.40
N GLU A 101 -0.06 24.95 8.70
CA GLU A 101 1.23 25.14 9.37
C GLU A 101 2.23 25.89 8.49
N ALA A 102 2.27 25.61 7.18
CA ALA A 102 3.10 26.37 6.25
C ALA A 102 2.69 27.87 6.21
N ILE A 103 1.40 28.17 6.30
CA ILE A 103 0.91 29.56 6.39
C ILE A 103 1.34 30.22 7.71
N ARG A 104 1.22 29.49 8.82
CA ARG A 104 1.62 29.99 10.15
C ARG A 104 3.13 30.20 10.28
N GLU A 105 3.92 29.37 9.62
CA GLU A 105 5.37 29.54 9.62
C GLU A 105 5.77 30.84 8.89
N VAL A 106 5.10 31.16 7.77
CA VAL A 106 5.30 32.47 7.10
C VAL A 106 4.90 33.61 8.04
N LEU A 107 3.77 33.51 8.73
CA LEU A 107 3.34 34.51 9.72
C LEU A 107 4.36 34.70 10.85
N ARG A 108 5.00 33.61 11.30
CA ARG A 108 6.01 33.64 12.37
C ARG A 108 7.29 34.33 11.91
N LEU A 109 7.67 34.14 10.65
CA LEU A 109 8.88 34.71 10.06
C LEU A 109 8.68 36.16 9.59
N ALA A 110 7.47 36.51 9.15
CA ALA A 110 7.09 37.84 8.67
C ALA A 110 5.74 38.27 9.28
N PRO A 111 5.71 38.71 10.56
CA PRO A 111 4.48 39.14 11.24
C PRO A 111 3.75 40.31 10.55
N GLU A 112 4.48 41.14 9.81
CA GLU A 112 3.95 42.21 8.98
C GLU A 112 3.00 41.71 7.88
N GLU A 113 3.16 40.45 7.44
CA GLU A 113 2.31 39.79 6.44
C GLU A 113 1.05 39.15 7.04
N ALA A 114 0.65 39.57 8.25
CA ALA A 114 -0.51 39.01 8.95
C ALA A 114 -1.80 39.01 8.12
N ALA A 115 -2.06 40.08 7.38
CA ALA A 115 -3.25 40.16 6.54
C ALA A 115 -3.19 39.15 5.37
N ALA A 116 -2.02 39.00 4.73
CA ALA A 116 -1.82 38.04 3.65
C ALA A 116 -1.96 36.59 4.16
N CYS A 117 -1.38 36.30 5.33
CA CYS A 117 -1.50 34.99 5.98
C CYS A 117 -2.94 34.67 6.37
N ALA A 118 -3.68 35.62 6.95
CA ALA A 118 -5.09 35.42 7.31
C ALA A 118 -5.98 35.15 6.08
N ASN A 119 -5.74 35.87 4.97
CA ASN A 119 -6.43 35.63 3.71
C ASN A 119 -6.10 34.24 3.15
N ALA A 120 -4.83 33.83 3.19
CA ALA A 120 -4.41 32.51 2.75
C ALA A 120 -5.01 31.40 3.63
N GLU A 121 -5.11 31.58 4.96
CA GLU A 121 -5.78 30.62 5.84
C GLU A 121 -7.26 30.45 5.48
N ALA A 122 -7.97 31.55 5.20
CA ALA A 122 -9.37 31.51 4.77
C ALA A 122 -9.54 30.83 3.41
N GLU A 123 -8.67 31.13 2.45
CA GLU A 123 -8.65 30.50 1.13
C GLU A 123 -8.35 29.00 1.22
N PHE A 124 -7.37 28.62 2.05
CA PHE A 124 -7.04 27.22 2.32
C PHE A 124 -8.22 26.48 2.93
N ALA A 125 -8.88 27.05 3.95
CA ALA A 125 -10.04 26.45 4.60
C ALA A 125 -11.23 26.28 3.64
N ALA A 126 -11.44 27.21 2.71
CA ALA A 126 -12.46 27.09 1.67
C ALA A 126 -12.17 25.94 0.70
N ARG A 127 -10.91 25.77 0.29
CA ARG A 127 -10.47 24.65 -0.56
C ARG A 127 -10.52 23.31 0.17
N GLU A 128 -10.11 23.25 1.43
CA GLU A 128 -10.31 22.06 2.29
C GLU A 128 -11.79 21.67 2.33
N SER A 129 -12.68 22.65 2.57
CA SER A 129 -14.13 22.38 2.61
C SER A 129 -14.69 21.88 1.28
N GLN A 130 -14.15 22.35 0.15
CA GLN A 130 -14.53 21.88 -1.18
C GLN A 130 -14.01 20.45 -1.43
N TRP A 131 -12.77 20.17 -1.05
CA TRP A 131 -12.16 18.85 -1.11
C TRP A 131 -12.95 17.84 -0.27
N ASP A 132 -13.27 18.17 0.98
CA ASP A 132 -14.04 17.31 1.89
C ASP A 132 -15.47 17.05 1.41
N ARG A 133 -16.06 18.01 0.70
CA ARG A 133 -17.37 17.79 0.06
C ARG A 133 -17.24 16.80 -1.10
N ALA A 134 -16.32 17.05 -2.03
CA ALA A 134 -16.10 16.18 -3.17
C ALA A 134 -15.68 14.77 -2.74
N ASP A 135 -14.84 14.65 -1.71
CA ASP A 135 -14.48 13.39 -1.06
C ASP A 135 -15.72 12.65 -0.53
N ARG A 136 -16.60 13.32 0.22
CA ARG A 136 -17.85 12.70 0.70
C ARG A 136 -18.75 12.23 -0.43
N ASP A 137 -18.76 12.95 -1.56
CA ASP A 137 -19.58 12.60 -2.72
C ASP A 137 -19.04 11.36 -3.45
N ILE A 138 -17.71 11.19 -3.53
CA ILE A 138 -17.07 10.10 -4.30
C ILE A 138 -16.53 8.95 -3.43
N GLY A 139 -16.46 9.13 -2.11
CA GLY A 139 -16.02 8.12 -1.15
C GLY A 139 -14.52 7.85 -1.10
N TYR A 140 -13.66 8.83 -1.40
CA TYR A 140 -12.20 8.62 -1.44
C TYR A 140 -11.65 8.23 -0.05
N SER A 141 -11.90 9.02 0.99
CA SER A 141 -11.42 8.77 2.35
C SER A 141 -12.02 7.52 2.97
N ALA A 142 -13.25 7.14 2.58
CA ALA A 142 -13.86 5.88 2.98
C ALA A 142 -13.10 4.68 2.38
N THR A 143 -12.75 4.77 1.09
CA THR A 143 -11.95 3.75 0.40
C THR A 143 -10.55 3.64 0.98
N VAL A 144 -9.90 4.78 1.29
CA VAL A 144 -8.58 4.81 1.99
C VAL A 144 -8.66 4.09 3.33
N ARG A 145 -9.75 4.26 4.07
CA ARG A 145 -9.93 3.58 5.37
C ARG A 145 -10.12 2.08 5.21
N ALA A 146 -11.00 1.67 4.29
CA ALA A 146 -11.23 0.26 4.01
C ALA A 146 -9.96 -0.44 3.50
N GLU A 147 -9.15 0.25 2.70
CA GLU A 147 -7.86 -0.26 2.20
C GLU A 147 -6.90 -0.55 3.36
N ARG A 148 -6.79 0.38 4.31
CA ARG A 148 -5.98 0.20 5.52
C ARG A 148 -6.49 -0.94 6.39
N GLU A 149 -7.80 -1.00 6.63
CA GLU A 149 -8.39 -2.09 7.42
C GLU A 149 -8.13 -3.47 6.78
N ALA A 150 -8.18 -3.56 5.44
CA ALA A 150 -7.85 -4.77 4.71
C ALA A 150 -6.34 -5.10 4.81
N ALA A 151 -5.47 -4.09 4.72
CA ALA A 151 -4.03 -4.23 4.87
C ALA A 151 -3.64 -4.68 6.29
N ASP A 152 -4.20 -4.05 7.32
CA ASP A 152 -3.99 -4.41 8.73
C ASP A 152 -4.43 -5.86 8.97
N ARG A 153 -5.60 -6.25 8.43
CA ARG A 153 -6.07 -7.64 8.49
C ARG A 153 -5.13 -8.61 7.78
N ALA A 154 -4.58 -8.24 6.63
CA ALA A 154 -3.60 -9.07 5.93
C ALA A 154 -2.32 -9.22 6.75
N SER A 155 -1.85 -8.15 7.40
CA SER A 155 -0.70 -8.19 8.32
C SER A 155 -0.95 -9.13 9.50
N ASP A 156 -2.09 -8.98 10.19
CA ASP A 156 -2.47 -9.85 11.32
C ASP A 156 -2.52 -11.33 10.92
N LEU A 157 -3.04 -11.61 9.72
CA LEU A 157 -3.12 -12.98 9.21
C LEU A 157 -1.74 -13.53 8.82
N LEU A 158 -0.82 -12.68 8.35
CA LEU A 158 0.56 -13.09 8.08
C LEU A 158 1.28 -13.46 9.39
N ASP A 159 1.09 -12.68 10.45
CA ASP A 159 1.61 -12.98 11.79
C ASP A 159 0.99 -14.27 12.35
N ALA A 160 -0.32 -14.45 12.19
CA ALA A 160 -1.01 -15.68 12.58
C ALA A 160 -0.49 -16.90 11.82
N MET A 161 -0.22 -16.76 10.52
CA MET A 161 0.43 -17.81 9.72
C MET A 161 1.83 -18.12 10.23
N ALA A 162 2.63 -17.11 10.58
CA ALA A 162 3.96 -17.32 11.13
C ALA A 162 3.91 -18.13 12.43
N ALA A 163 2.99 -17.78 13.35
CA ALA A 163 2.81 -18.46 14.63
C ALA A 163 2.19 -19.87 14.53
N THR A 164 1.42 -20.16 13.49
CA THR A 164 0.75 -21.47 13.32
C THR A 164 1.73 -22.50 12.74
N PRO A 165 2.05 -23.62 13.41
CA PRO A 165 2.92 -24.64 12.85
C PRO A 165 2.28 -25.28 11.60
N ALA A 166 3.05 -25.37 10.51
CA ALA A 166 2.63 -26.13 9.33
C ALA A 166 2.79 -27.63 9.62
N THR A 167 1.78 -28.42 9.26
CA THR A 167 1.81 -29.89 9.41
C THR A 167 2.02 -30.60 8.07
N SER A 168 2.11 -29.83 6.98
CA SER A 168 2.28 -30.34 5.62
C SER A 168 3.24 -29.49 4.79
N VAL A 169 3.77 -30.07 3.71
CA VAL A 169 4.55 -29.35 2.68
C VAL A 169 3.71 -28.22 2.06
N ALA A 170 2.41 -28.43 1.88
CA ALA A 170 1.49 -27.41 1.38
C ALA A 170 1.37 -26.22 2.35
N GLY A 171 1.35 -26.46 3.66
CA GLY A 171 1.36 -25.40 4.67
C GLY A 171 2.65 -24.58 4.65
N ILE A 172 3.81 -25.23 4.49
CA ILE A 172 5.10 -24.53 4.33
C ILE A 172 5.08 -23.68 3.05
N ALA A 173 4.63 -24.26 1.93
CA ALA A 173 4.52 -23.57 0.66
C ALA A 173 3.57 -22.36 0.74
N ALA A 174 2.45 -22.49 1.46
CA ALA A 174 1.50 -21.40 1.70
C ALA A 174 2.14 -20.21 2.46
N LYS A 175 2.96 -20.47 3.48
CA LYS A 175 3.69 -19.40 4.18
C LYS A 175 4.65 -18.66 3.26
N LEU A 176 5.42 -19.39 2.46
CA LEU A 176 6.37 -18.79 1.53
C LEU A 176 5.67 -18.03 0.40
N ASP A 177 4.52 -18.53 -0.10
CA ASP A 177 3.69 -17.80 -1.07
C ASP A 177 3.19 -16.47 -0.51
N ALA A 178 2.70 -16.46 0.74
CA ALA A 178 2.27 -15.23 1.41
C ALA A 178 3.42 -14.21 1.53
N VAL A 179 4.59 -14.64 2.02
CA VAL A 179 5.79 -13.80 2.13
C VAL A 179 6.24 -13.25 0.78
N LEU A 180 6.22 -14.07 -0.28
CA LEU A 180 6.61 -13.64 -1.61
C LEU A 180 5.65 -12.60 -2.20
N ARG A 181 4.35 -12.75 -1.96
CA ARG A 181 3.35 -11.79 -2.44
C ARG A 181 3.41 -10.50 -1.64
N GLU A 182 3.63 -10.56 -0.34
CA GLU A 182 3.82 -9.37 0.49
C GLU A 182 5.12 -8.64 0.12
N GLY A 183 6.23 -9.39 -0.03
CA GLY A 183 7.52 -8.85 -0.47
C GLY A 183 7.45 -8.19 -1.86
N LYS A 184 6.66 -8.73 -2.79
CA LYS A 184 6.43 -8.13 -4.11
C LYS A 184 5.69 -6.79 -4.07
N VAL A 185 4.93 -6.50 -3.02
CA VAL A 185 4.31 -5.18 -2.83
C VAL A 185 5.37 -4.14 -2.46
N LEU A 186 6.48 -4.58 -1.84
CA LEU A 186 7.55 -3.73 -1.31
C LEU A 186 8.75 -3.60 -2.28
N GLU A 187 9.08 -4.67 -2.99
CA GLU A 187 10.24 -4.79 -3.88
C GLU A 187 9.85 -5.50 -5.19
N ASP A 188 10.55 -5.23 -6.30
CA ASP A 188 10.23 -5.83 -7.62
C ASP A 188 10.46 -7.36 -7.70
N GLY A 189 11.00 -7.96 -6.64
CA GLY A 189 11.23 -9.39 -6.52
C GLY A 189 12.39 -9.91 -7.36
N SER A 190 13.17 -9.03 -7.99
CA SER A 190 14.34 -9.38 -8.81
C SER A 190 15.63 -9.47 -7.98
N GLU A 191 15.70 -8.74 -6.86
CA GLU A 191 16.85 -8.72 -5.96
C GLU A 191 16.84 -9.85 -4.93
N PHE A 192 18.01 -10.11 -4.35
CA PHE A 192 18.16 -11.08 -3.26
C PHE A 192 17.28 -10.66 -2.06
N PRO A 193 16.53 -11.59 -1.41
CA PRO A 193 16.57 -13.05 -1.56
C PRO A 193 15.44 -13.64 -2.44
N TRP A 194 14.68 -12.83 -3.17
CA TRP A 194 13.42 -13.25 -3.78
C TRP A 194 13.54 -14.34 -4.86
N PRO A 195 14.55 -14.34 -5.75
CA PRO A 195 14.75 -15.44 -6.69
C PRO A 195 14.97 -16.80 -6.00
N GLN A 196 15.72 -16.82 -4.90
CA GLN A 196 16.05 -18.04 -4.16
C GLN A 196 14.83 -18.60 -3.44
N VAL A 197 14.03 -17.73 -2.81
CA VAL A 197 12.78 -18.13 -2.15
C VAL A 197 11.78 -18.69 -3.15
N ARG A 198 11.68 -18.10 -4.36
CA ARG A 198 10.82 -18.62 -5.44
C ARG A 198 11.24 -20.01 -5.92
N SER A 199 12.54 -20.22 -6.14
CA SER A 199 13.07 -21.54 -6.51
C SER A 199 12.72 -22.60 -5.45
N ALA A 200 12.89 -22.28 -4.17
CA ALA A 200 12.56 -23.21 -3.09
C ALA A 200 11.06 -23.51 -3.00
N LEU A 201 10.20 -22.51 -3.22
CA LEU A 201 8.75 -22.70 -3.27
C LEU A 201 8.33 -23.62 -4.43
N ASP A 202 8.93 -23.45 -5.61
CA ASP A 202 8.66 -24.31 -6.77
C ASP A 202 9.05 -25.78 -6.51
N ASP A 203 10.18 -25.99 -5.83
CA ASP A 203 10.63 -27.32 -5.39
C ASP A 203 9.66 -27.94 -4.39
N LEU A 204 9.22 -27.19 -3.38
CA LEU A 204 8.22 -27.65 -2.40
C LEU A 204 6.89 -28.01 -3.07
N ALA A 205 6.43 -27.20 -4.01
CA ALA A 205 5.21 -27.48 -4.77
C ALA A 205 5.35 -28.75 -5.62
N ARG A 206 6.53 -29.00 -6.21
CA ARG A 206 6.80 -30.23 -6.96
C ARG A 206 6.83 -31.47 -6.06
N ILE A 207 7.50 -31.40 -4.91
CA ILE A 207 7.57 -32.50 -3.95
C ILE A 207 6.19 -32.81 -3.36
N GLY A 208 5.41 -31.77 -3.02
CA GLY A 208 4.06 -31.93 -2.49
C GLY A 208 3.11 -32.67 -3.45
N ARG A 209 3.27 -32.47 -4.77
CA ARG A 209 2.51 -33.23 -5.79
C ARG A 209 2.93 -34.70 -5.86
N HIS A 210 4.24 -34.97 -5.83
CA HIS A 210 4.75 -36.35 -5.91
C HIS A 210 4.51 -37.18 -4.63
N GLY A 211 4.42 -36.55 -3.46
CA GLY A 211 4.05 -37.22 -2.22
C GLY A 211 2.58 -37.68 -2.17
N ALA A 212 1.69 -37.04 -2.95
CA ALA A 212 0.28 -37.42 -3.06
C ALA A 212 0.06 -38.60 -4.04
N ASP A 213 0.91 -38.72 -5.06
CA ASP A 213 0.85 -39.79 -6.07
C ASP A 213 1.62 -41.07 -5.66
N GLY A 214 2.31 -41.04 -4.51
CA GLY A 214 3.25 -42.07 -4.03
C GLY A 214 2.67 -43.19 -3.15
N VAL A 215 1.40 -43.57 -3.31
CA VAL A 215 0.78 -44.77 -2.70
C VAL A 215 -0.01 -45.47 -3.81
N ALA A 216 0.21 -46.69 -4.29
CA ALA A 216 1.17 -47.80 -4.11
C ALA A 216 1.21 -48.56 -5.49
N PRO A 217 1.67 -49.83 -5.69
CA PRO A 217 1.93 -50.94 -4.76
C PRO A 217 3.41 -51.15 -4.37
#